data_AF-A0A914UJR4-F1
#
_entry.id   AF-A0A914UJR4-F1
#
_cell.length_a   1.000
_cell.length_b   1.000
_cell.length_c   1.000
_cell.angle_alpha   90.00
_cell.angle_beta   90.00
_cell.angle_gamma   90.00
#
_symmetry.space_group_name_H-M   'P 1'
#
loop_
_entity.id
_entity.type
_entity.pdbx_description
1 polymer ?
#
loop_
_entity_poly.entity_id
_entity_poly.type
_entity_poly.pdbx_seq_one_letter_code
_entity_poly.pdbx_strand_id
1 'polypeptide(L)'
;MIDEHLALFAGFTSFAYHLVECTEFKEFVLALNPRYELPCRETLKKFVARVAHEIKENIKELMKNSGKVAICVDIWTQRNMVASYLAITAHFYCYKTGKLENVCLAVKQMTTTHSAGAVKAITDEILAEFNLSDDRISRFRADNGSNIVAAFRESLIEVSAKLIDNDFIGPTLAEIDPNLDDSFDEFAEFDQLATEFKRAFPKLLDCVAHSLQLPLRKIIDNDADLAAVRQEVFALLNKFSKRESNAFSSRKVPSEAGSTGTDTMEQSLPDLRSPHGDS
;
A
#
# COMPACT_ATOMS: atom_id res chain seq x y z
N MET A 1 -2.18 4.89 28.23
CA MET A 1 -3.36 4.04 27.95
C MET A 1 -4.55 4.76 27.29
N ILE A 2 -4.63 6.11 27.20
CA ILE A 2 -5.63 6.78 26.32
C ILE A 2 -4.96 7.35 25.06
N ASP A 3 -3.79 7.98 25.22
CA ASP A 3 -3.02 8.57 24.11
C ASP A 3 -2.68 7.57 22.99
N GLU A 4 -2.41 6.32 23.37
CA GLU A 4 -2.12 5.25 22.44
C GLU A 4 -3.35 4.85 21.63
N HIS A 5 -4.53 4.77 22.26
CA HIS A 5 -5.79 4.53 21.55
C HIS A 5 -6.15 5.72 20.65
N LEU A 6 -5.89 6.96 21.09
CA LEU A 6 -6.08 8.15 20.27
C LEU A 6 -5.13 8.15 19.07
N ALA A 7 -3.87 7.73 19.25
CA ALA A 7 -2.89 7.60 18.18
C ALA A 7 -3.25 6.48 17.19
N LEU A 8 -3.69 5.31 17.68
CA LEU A 8 -4.22 4.24 16.84
C LEU A 8 -5.44 4.73 16.06
N PHE A 9 -6.38 5.39 16.72
CA PHE A 9 -7.55 5.98 16.07
C PHE A 9 -7.13 6.95 14.98
N ALA A 10 -6.28 7.94 15.28
CA ALA A 10 -5.83 8.92 14.30
C ALA A 10 -4.98 8.33 13.15
N GLY A 11 -4.21 7.27 13.42
CA GLY A 11 -3.32 6.64 12.43
C GLY A 11 -4.00 5.63 11.52
N PHE A 12 -5.01 4.89 12.01
CA PHE A 12 -5.73 3.87 11.23
C PHE A 12 -6.94 4.41 10.46
N THR A 13 -7.34 5.64 10.76
CA THR A 13 -8.49 6.28 10.13
C THR A 13 -8.07 7.48 9.29
N SER A 14 -8.95 7.96 8.42
CA SER A 14 -8.73 9.19 7.65
C SER A 14 -9.00 10.47 8.46
N PHE A 15 -8.98 10.40 9.80
CA PHE A 15 -9.21 11.56 10.64
C PHE A 15 -8.01 12.51 10.63
N ALA A 16 -8.29 13.80 10.48
CA ALA A 16 -7.23 14.80 10.42
C ALA A 16 -6.73 15.14 11.82
N TYR A 17 -5.41 15.34 11.96
CA TYR A 17 -4.79 15.68 13.25
C TYR A 17 -5.27 17.01 13.86
N HIS A 18 -5.95 17.88 13.11
CA HIS A 18 -6.53 19.10 13.68
C HIS A 18 -7.79 18.83 14.51
N LEU A 19 -8.34 17.60 14.49
CA LEU A 19 -9.52 17.25 15.28
C LEU A 19 -9.28 17.47 16.78
N VAL A 20 -8.07 17.22 17.27
CA VAL A 20 -7.74 17.46 18.69
C VAL A 20 -7.74 18.95 19.07
N GLU A 21 -7.84 19.85 18.10
CA GLU A 21 -7.92 21.29 18.32
C GLU A 21 -9.37 21.80 18.21
N CYS A 22 -10.27 21.03 17.61
CA CYS A 22 -11.71 21.32 17.46
C CYS A 22 -12.41 21.37 18.83
N THR A 23 -13.19 22.43 19.04
CA THR A 23 -13.87 22.73 20.31
C THR A 23 -14.86 21.64 20.68
N GLU A 24 -15.70 21.22 19.73
CA GLU A 24 -16.73 20.21 19.90
C GLU A 24 -16.12 18.85 20.26
N PHE A 25 -14.98 18.52 19.68
CA PHE A 25 -14.26 17.29 20.00
C PHE A 25 -13.63 17.35 21.41
N LYS A 26 -13.09 18.49 21.81
CA LYS A 26 -12.58 18.69 23.19
C LYS A 26 -13.70 18.54 24.21
N GLU A 27 -14.86 19.16 23.96
CA GLU A 27 -16.03 19.03 24.83
C GLU A 27 -16.51 17.59 24.93
N PHE A 28 -16.59 16.87 23.80
CA PHE A 28 -16.93 15.46 23.77
C PHE A 28 -15.97 14.62 24.62
N VAL A 29 -14.66 14.83 24.46
CA VAL A 29 -13.65 14.08 25.23
C VAL A 29 -13.72 14.40 26.72
N LEU A 30 -13.91 15.67 27.09
CA LEU A 30 -14.07 16.08 28.49
C LEU A 30 -15.35 15.52 29.12
N ALA A 31 -16.44 15.41 28.35
CA ALA A 31 -17.67 14.77 28.80
C ALA A 31 -17.48 13.27 29.08
N LEU A 32 -16.64 12.58 28.28
CA LEU A 32 -16.30 11.18 28.50
C LEU A 32 -15.31 10.99 29.67
N ASN A 33 -14.29 11.84 29.76
CA ASN A 33 -13.28 11.79 30.81
C ASN A 33 -12.76 13.19 31.14
N PRO A 34 -13.31 13.84 32.19
CA PRO A 34 -12.92 15.20 32.57
C PRO A 34 -11.46 15.35 33.02
N ARG A 35 -10.77 14.24 33.33
CA ARG A 35 -9.38 14.26 33.80
C ARG A 35 -8.37 14.08 32.67
N TYR A 36 -8.82 13.78 31.45
CA TYR A 36 -7.92 13.57 30.33
C TYR A 36 -7.62 14.88 29.62
N GLU A 37 -6.34 15.22 29.54
CA GLU A 37 -5.86 16.37 28.79
C GLU A 37 -5.57 15.95 27.36
N LEU A 38 -6.35 16.50 26.42
CA LEU A 38 -6.21 16.18 25.02
C LEU A 38 -4.88 16.75 24.47
N PRO A 39 -4.05 15.95 23.77
CA PRO A 39 -2.80 16.43 23.23
C PRO A 39 -3.03 17.46 22.13
N CYS A 40 -2.09 18.37 21.93
CA CYS A 40 -2.07 19.21 20.74
C CYS A 40 -1.72 18.40 19.49
N ARG A 41 -1.98 18.99 18.31
CA ARG A 41 -1.74 18.34 17.01
C ARG A 41 -0.31 17.77 16.86
N GLU A 42 0.70 18.54 17.28
CA GLU A 42 2.10 18.09 17.17
C GLU A 42 2.43 16.94 18.11
N THR A 43 1.84 16.94 19.31
CA THR A 43 1.98 15.81 20.25
C THR A 43 1.27 14.57 19.72
N LEU A 44 0.08 14.70 19.13
CA LEU A 44 -0.62 13.58 18.50
C LEU A 44 0.22 12.96 17.37
N LYS A 45 0.83 13.78 16.50
CA LYS A 45 1.73 13.27 15.44
C LYS A 45 2.88 12.44 16.01
N LYS A 46 3.49 12.89 17.12
CA LYS A 46 4.55 12.13 17.79
C LYS A 46 4.04 10.80 18.34
N PHE A 47 2.83 10.78 18.91
CA PHE A 47 2.23 9.52 19.37
C PHE A 47 1.96 8.55 18.22
N VAL A 48 1.42 9.04 17.09
CA VAL A 48 1.20 8.23 15.89
C VAL A 48 2.53 7.69 15.34
N ALA A 49 3.56 8.51 15.26
CA ALA A 49 4.89 8.08 14.81
C ALA A 49 5.48 6.99 15.73
N ARG A 50 5.34 7.14 17.05
CA ARG A 50 5.76 6.12 18.02
C ARG A 50 5.01 4.80 17.84
N VAL A 51 3.68 4.86 17.76
CA VAL A 51 2.84 3.66 17.56
C VAL A 51 3.15 2.98 16.23
N ALA A 52 3.37 3.76 15.15
CA ALA A 52 3.77 3.22 13.85
C ALA A 52 5.12 2.49 13.92
N HIS A 53 6.09 3.03 14.67
CA HIS A 53 7.36 2.36 14.92
C HIS A 53 7.19 1.05 15.70
N GLU A 54 6.37 1.05 16.76
CA GLU A 54 6.07 -0.17 17.53
C GLU A 54 5.38 -1.24 16.68
N ILE A 55 4.41 -0.86 15.83
CA ILE A 55 3.77 -1.76 14.86
C ILE A 55 4.81 -2.34 13.89
N LYS A 56 5.74 -1.52 13.41
CA LYS A 56 6.80 -1.96 12.51
C LYS A 56 7.70 -3.04 13.14
N GLU A 57 8.12 -2.83 14.38
CA GLU A 57 8.92 -3.83 15.11
C GLU A 57 8.12 -5.12 15.36
N ASN A 58 6.83 -5.01 15.66
CA ASN A 58 5.94 -6.18 15.76
C ASN A 58 5.83 -6.93 14.43
N ILE A 59 5.74 -6.23 13.30
CA ILE A 59 5.75 -6.85 11.96
C ILE A 59 7.06 -7.60 11.73
N LYS A 60 8.22 -6.99 12.03
CA LYS A 60 9.52 -7.67 11.91
C LYS A 60 9.56 -8.94 12.75
N GLU A 61 9.04 -8.91 13.98
CA GLU A 61 8.97 -10.06 14.87
C GLU A 61 8.08 -11.18 14.32
N LEU A 62 6.91 -10.84 13.75
CA LEU A 62 6.04 -11.80 13.08
C LEU A 62 6.73 -12.43 11.87
N MET A 63 7.49 -11.64 11.12
CA MET A 63 8.21 -12.07 9.93
C MET A 63 9.44 -12.93 10.23
N LYS A 64 10.01 -12.88 11.44
CA LYS A 64 11.02 -13.87 11.87
C LYS A 64 10.41 -15.27 11.98
N ASN A 65 9.13 -15.36 12.30
CA ASN A 65 8.37 -16.60 12.51
C ASN A 65 7.55 -16.98 11.26
N SER A 66 8.02 -16.64 10.06
CA SER A 66 7.33 -16.93 8.81
C SER A 66 8.21 -17.69 7.83
N GLY A 67 7.56 -18.44 6.94
CA GLY A 67 8.22 -19.11 5.82
C GLY A 67 8.66 -18.14 4.72
N LYS A 68 8.42 -18.51 3.46
CA LYS A 68 8.62 -17.59 2.34
C LYS A 68 7.55 -16.49 2.35
N VAL A 69 7.93 -15.31 1.88
CA VAL A 69 7.10 -14.12 1.83
C VAL A 69 6.75 -13.79 0.39
N ALA A 70 5.50 -13.45 0.11
CA ALA A 70 5.10 -12.86 -1.17
C ALA A 70 4.98 -11.35 -1.00
N ILE A 71 5.62 -10.59 -1.88
CA ILE A 71 5.64 -9.13 -1.85
C ILE A 71 4.71 -8.60 -2.93
N CYS A 72 3.87 -7.62 -2.60
CA CYS A 72 3.15 -6.86 -3.62
C CYS A 72 3.65 -5.41 -3.64
N VAL A 73 3.93 -4.89 -4.83
CA VAL A 73 4.36 -3.52 -5.06
C VAL A 73 3.27 -2.81 -5.85
N ASP A 74 2.77 -1.72 -5.29
CA ASP A 74 1.74 -0.88 -5.92
C ASP A 74 2.27 0.54 -6.08
N ILE A 75 2.03 1.15 -7.23
CA ILE A 75 2.43 2.52 -7.53
C ILE A 75 1.23 3.28 -8.03
N TRP A 76 1.00 4.45 -7.45
CA TRP A 76 -0.02 5.36 -7.93
C TRP A 76 0.49 6.80 -7.93
N THR A 77 -0.04 7.58 -8.87
CA THR A 77 0.13 9.02 -8.89
C THR A 77 -1.15 9.66 -8.38
N GLN A 78 -1.03 10.57 -7.42
CA GLN A 78 -2.18 11.28 -6.89
C GLN A 78 -2.76 12.20 -7.96
N ARG A 79 -4.04 12.03 -8.30
CA ARG A 79 -4.71 12.89 -9.28
C ARG A 79 -4.65 14.35 -8.81
N ASN A 80 -4.20 15.24 -9.70
CA ASN A 80 -3.99 16.68 -9.47
C ASN A 80 -2.78 17.07 -8.61
N MET A 81 -1.95 16.11 -8.18
CA MET A 81 -0.64 16.39 -7.59
C MET A 81 0.46 15.75 -8.43
N VAL A 82 1.65 16.36 -8.43
CA VAL A 82 2.85 15.79 -9.08
C VAL A 82 3.45 14.64 -8.24
N ALA A 83 2.86 14.37 -7.07
CA ALA A 83 3.33 13.36 -6.14
C ALA A 83 2.89 11.95 -6.55
N SER A 84 3.86 11.05 -6.54
CA SER A 84 3.67 9.63 -6.73
C SER A 84 4.07 8.87 -5.50
N TYR A 85 3.44 7.72 -5.28
CA TYR A 85 3.64 6.89 -4.11
C TYR A 85 3.88 5.45 -4.52
N LEU A 86 4.74 4.78 -3.75
CA LEU A 86 5.02 3.36 -3.85
C LEU A 86 4.64 2.73 -2.51
N ALA A 87 3.73 1.76 -2.55
CA ALA A 87 3.42 0.92 -1.41
C ALA A 87 4.00 -0.48 -1.60
N ILE A 88 4.50 -1.04 -0.50
CA ILE A 88 4.92 -2.44 -0.43
C ILE A 88 4.10 -3.14 0.64
N THR A 89 3.44 -4.22 0.24
CA THR A 89 2.72 -5.11 1.15
C THR A 89 3.37 -6.50 1.11
N ALA A 90 3.30 -7.20 2.24
CA ALA A 90 3.85 -8.54 2.40
C ALA A 90 2.75 -9.50 2.85
N HIS A 91 2.72 -10.67 2.22
CA HIS A 91 1.82 -11.76 2.55
C HIS A 91 2.64 -12.99 2.93
N PHE A 92 2.38 -13.56 4.11
CA PHE A 92 3.10 -14.73 4.59
C PHE A 92 2.29 -15.51 5.62
N TYR A 93 2.55 -16.81 5.72
CA TYR A 93 2.03 -17.62 6.81
C TYR A 93 2.94 -17.45 8.03
N CYS A 94 2.38 -17.06 9.17
CA CYS A 94 3.12 -16.92 10.41
C CYS A 94 2.90 -18.16 11.29
N TYR A 95 3.98 -18.88 11.60
CA TYR A 95 3.93 -20.08 12.42
C TYR A 95 3.52 -19.78 13.87
N LYS A 96 3.82 -18.57 14.35
CA LYS A 96 3.45 -18.13 15.70
C LYS A 96 1.95 -17.86 15.84
N THR A 97 1.31 -17.27 14.83
CA THR A 97 -0.13 -16.95 14.87
C THR A 97 -0.99 -18.05 14.24
N GLY A 98 -0.40 -18.95 13.45
CA GLY A 98 -1.11 -20.05 12.79
C GLY A 98 -2.01 -19.59 11.65
N LYS A 99 -1.77 -18.39 11.08
CA LYS A 99 -2.60 -17.82 10.01
C LYS A 99 -1.79 -17.08 8.96
N LEU A 100 -2.46 -16.80 7.84
CA LEU A 100 -1.94 -15.91 6.80
C LEU A 100 -2.03 -14.46 7.29
N GLU A 101 -0.91 -13.77 7.30
CA GLU A 101 -0.82 -12.34 7.59
C GLU A 101 -0.69 -11.54 6.29
N ASN A 102 -1.30 -10.36 6.28
CA ASN A 102 -1.12 -9.34 5.24
C ASN A 102 -0.76 -8.03 5.93
N VAL A 103 0.44 -7.51 5.65
CA VAL A 103 0.97 -6.32 6.30
C VAL A 103 1.47 -5.31 5.26
N CYS A 104 1.23 -4.03 5.52
CA CYS A 104 1.87 -2.96 4.77
C CYS A 104 3.26 -2.70 5.37
N LEU A 105 4.31 -2.92 4.58
CA LEU A 105 5.70 -2.67 5.01
C LEU A 105 6.02 -1.18 4.97
N ALA A 106 5.63 -0.50 3.89
CA ALA A 106 5.85 0.93 3.73
C ALA A 106 4.95 1.54 2.66
N VAL A 107 4.70 2.83 2.81
CA VAL A 107 4.20 3.73 1.76
C VAL A 107 5.19 4.88 1.66
N LYS A 108 5.88 5.01 0.52
CA LYS A 108 6.89 6.05 0.30
C LYS A 108 6.47 6.95 -0.85
N GLN A 109 6.63 8.26 -0.66
CA GLN A 109 6.52 9.22 -1.75
C GLN A 109 7.76 9.10 -2.65
N MET A 110 7.53 8.93 -3.95
CA MET A 110 8.58 8.97 -4.96
C MET A 110 8.84 10.43 -5.34
N THR A 111 10.08 10.89 -5.14
CA THR A 111 10.52 12.26 -5.49
C THR A 111 11.14 12.34 -6.89
N THR A 112 11.47 11.20 -7.49
CA THR A 112 12.07 11.07 -8.82
C THR A 112 11.03 10.67 -9.86
N THR A 113 11.40 10.75 -11.15
CA THR A 113 10.62 10.11 -12.22
C THR A 113 10.43 8.63 -11.90
N HIS A 114 9.30 8.05 -12.34
CA HIS A 114 8.99 6.63 -12.17
C HIS A 114 9.94 5.71 -12.96
N SER A 115 11.25 5.91 -12.90
CA SER A 115 12.20 5.02 -13.56
C SER A 115 12.22 3.67 -12.86
N ALA A 116 12.50 2.63 -13.64
CA ALA A 116 12.69 1.27 -13.14
C ALA A 116 13.71 1.23 -11.98
N GLY A 117 14.85 1.91 -12.15
CA GLY A 117 15.89 1.99 -11.12
C GLY A 117 15.42 2.64 -9.82
N ALA A 118 14.61 3.70 -9.88
CA ALA A 118 14.08 4.35 -8.67
C ALA A 118 13.11 3.44 -7.91
N VAL A 119 12.21 2.74 -8.62
CA VAL A 119 11.31 1.75 -8.03
C VAL A 119 12.10 0.64 -7.34
N LYS A 120 13.12 0.10 -8.00
CA LYS A 120 13.97 -0.96 -7.46
C LYS A 120 14.72 -0.51 -6.21
N ALA A 121 15.37 0.65 -6.25
CA ALA A 121 16.13 1.18 -5.13
C ALA A 121 15.28 1.38 -3.88
N ILE A 122 14.08 1.98 -4.03
CA ILE A 122 13.14 2.18 -2.93
C ILE A 122 12.65 0.83 -2.39
N THR A 123 12.39 -0.14 -3.27
CA THR A 123 11.97 -1.49 -2.89
C THR A 123 13.04 -2.18 -2.08
N ASP A 124 14.29 -2.19 -2.57
CA ASP A 124 15.42 -2.84 -1.89
C ASP A 124 15.69 -2.22 -0.53
N GLU A 125 15.60 -0.89 -0.41
CA GLU A 125 15.74 -0.19 0.86
C GLU A 125 14.69 -0.65 1.88
N ILE A 126 13.42 -0.76 1.46
CA ILE A 126 12.34 -1.25 2.33
C ILE A 126 12.57 -2.72 2.70
N LEU A 127 12.92 -3.58 1.74
CA LEU A 127 13.16 -5.00 2.03
C LEU A 127 14.34 -5.20 3.00
N ALA A 128 15.43 -4.44 2.82
CA ALA A 128 16.57 -4.45 3.71
C ALA A 128 16.19 -4.00 5.13
N GLU A 129 15.34 -2.98 5.27
CA GLU A 129 14.87 -2.51 6.56
C GLU A 129 14.08 -3.58 7.35
N PHE A 130 13.39 -4.48 6.65
CA PHE A 130 12.68 -5.62 7.23
C PHE A 130 13.52 -6.91 7.31
N ASN A 131 14.81 -6.86 6.99
CA ASN A 131 15.71 -8.02 6.90
C ASN A 131 15.19 -9.13 5.98
N LEU A 132 14.60 -8.73 4.85
CA LEU A 132 14.12 -9.65 3.82
C LEU A 132 15.17 -9.84 2.74
N SER A 133 15.85 -10.97 2.79
CA SER A 133 16.74 -11.42 1.74
C SER A 133 15.97 -12.04 0.56
N ASP A 134 16.61 -12.06 -0.60
CA ASP A 134 15.99 -12.51 -1.86
C ASP A 134 15.52 -13.98 -1.79
N ASP A 135 16.22 -14.83 -1.05
CA ASP A 135 15.86 -16.23 -0.83
C ASP A 135 14.56 -16.36 -0.01
N ARG A 136 14.27 -15.44 0.91
CA ARG A 136 13.02 -15.45 1.69
C ARG A 136 11.82 -15.00 0.87
N ILE A 137 12.04 -14.32 -0.25
CA ILE A 137 10.97 -13.82 -1.11
C ILE A 137 10.59 -14.92 -2.11
N SER A 138 9.37 -15.45 -1.96
CA SER A 138 8.80 -16.40 -2.93
C SER A 138 8.51 -15.74 -4.28
N ARG A 139 7.95 -14.52 -4.25
CA ARG A 139 7.50 -13.80 -5.43
C ARG A 139 7.20 -12.34 -5.13
N PHE A 140 7.33 -11.52 -6.16
CA PHE A 140 6.81 -10.18 -6.30
C PHE A 140 5.52 -10.23 -7.12
N ARG A 141 4.52 -9.46 -6.72
CA ARG A 141 3.34 -9.15 -7.52
C ARG A 141 3.32 -7.65 -7.71
N ALA A 142 3.10 -7.20 -8.93
CA ALA A 142 3.11 -5.79 -9.19
C ALA A 142 2.13 -5.42 -10.32
N ASP A 143 1.84 -4.14 -10.47
CA ASP A 143 1.11 -3.69 -11.65
C ASP A 143 1.93 -3.93 -12.92
N ASN A 144 1.27 -4.02 -14.09
CA ASN A 144 1.97 -4.17 -15.36
C ASN A 144 2.44 -2.81 -15.91
N GLY A 145 2.64 -1.82 -15.04
CA GLY A 145 3.26 -0.57 -15.41
C GLY A 145 4.64 -0.85 -15.98
N SER A 146 4.94 -0.27 -17.14
CA SER A 146 6.18 -0.52 -17.89
C SER A 146 7.44 -0.37 -17.02
N ASN A 147 7.39 0.55 -16.06
CA ASN A 147 8.50 0.87 -15.19
C ASN A 147 8.72 -0.17 -14.09
N ILE A 148 7.64 -0.71 -13.53
CA ILE A 148 7.70 -1.78 -12.53
C ILE A 148 8.20 -3.06 -13.19
N VAL A 149 7.63 -3.39 -14.35
CA VAL A 149 8.04 -4.58 -15.12
C VAL A 149 9.53 -4.51 -15.47
N ALA A 150 10.03 -3.35 -15.89
CA ALA A 150 11.46 -3.16 -16.13
C ALA A 150 12.31 -3.32 -14.86
N ALA A 151 11.90 -2.72 -13.73
CA ALA A 151 12.63 -2.78 -12.45
C ALA A 151 12.87 -4.22 -11.96
N PHE A 152 11.84 -5.06 -12.09
CA PHE A 152 11.88 -6.43 -11.60
C PHE A 152 12.34 -7.44 -12.66
N ARG A 153 12.28 -7.14 -13.97
CA ARG A 153 12.84 -8.05 -14.99
C ARG A 153 14.37 -8.02 -15.04
N GLU A 154 14.99 -6.84 -14.98
CA GLU A 154 16.46 -6.71 -15.02
C GLU A 154 17.13 -7.46 -13.87
N SER A 155 16.57 -7.35 -12.67
CA SER A 155 17.07 -8.06 -11.48
C SER A 155 16.88 -9.58 -11.53
N LEU A 156 15.85 -10.08 -12.21
CA LEU A 156 15.64 -11.52 -12.38
C LEU A 156 16.61 -12.14 -13.40
N ILE A 157 17.04 -11.36 -14.40
CA ILE A 157 18.08 -11.79 -15.35
C ILE A 157 19.42 -11.91 -14.63
N GLU A 158 19.80 -10.90 -13.84
CA GLU A 158 21.05 -10.93 -13.04
C GLU A 158 21.10 -12.07 -12.02
N VAL A 159 19.97 -12.38 -11.36
CA VAL A 159 19.89 -13.52 -10.43
C VAL A 159 19.98 -14.85 -11.18
N SER A 160 19.34 -14.97 -12.35
CA SER A 160 19.47 -16.19 -13.16
C SER A 160 20.91 -16.41 -13.63
N ALA A 161 21.64 -15.35 -14.00
CA ALA A 161 23.04 -15.42 -14.39
C ALA A 161 23.94 -15.86 -13.22
N LYS A 162 23.74 -15.29 -12.02
CA LYS A 162 24.50 -15.67 -10.81
C LYS A 162 24.23 -17.11 -10.34
N LEU A 163 23.05 -17.66 -10.62
CA LEU A 163 22.73 -19.06 -10.34
C LEU A 163 23.32 -20.02 -11.37
N ILE A 164 23.63 -19.54 -12.58
CA ILE A 164 24.32 -20.30 -13.62
C ILE A 164 25.84 -20.30 -13.40
N ASP A 165 26.39 -19.22 -12.81
CA ASP A 165 27.84 -19.07 -12.53
C ASP A 165 28.33 -19.82 -11.28
N ASN A 166 27.44 -20.35 -10.43
CA ASN A 166 27.82 -21.24 -9.34
C ASN A 166 27.83 -22.70 -9.87
N ASP A 167 28.98 -23.09 -10.39
CA ASP A 167 29.34 -24.41 -10.93
C ASP A 167 28.60 -25.61 -10.31
N PHE A 168 27.71 -26.24 -11.08
CA PHE A 168 27.59 -27.69 -11.08
C PHE A 168 28.26 -28.23 -12.34
N ILE A 169 29.56 -28.52 -12.25
CA ILE A 169 30.18 -29.48 -13.17
C ILE A 169 29.67 -30.84 -12.71
N GLY A 170 28.50 -31.23 -13.22
CA GLY A 170 28.05 -32.61 -13.13
C GLY A 170 29.06 -33.52 -13.85
N PRO A 171 29.29 -34.75 -13.36
CA PRO A 171 30.22 -35.67 -14.00
C PRO A 171 29.82 -35.85 -15.46
N THR A 172 30.81 -35.81 -16.36
CA THR A 172 30.55 -36.17 -17.75
C THR A 172 30.21 -37.67 -17.82
N LEU A 173 29.43 -38.09 -18.82
CA LEU A 173 28.95 -39.47 -19.00
C LEU A 173 30.06 -40.56 -18.96
N ALA A 174 31.33 -40.18 -19.02
CA ALA A 174 32.48 -41.07 -18.93
C ALA A 174 32.97 -41.32 -17.48
N GLU A 175 32.49 -40.58 -16.49
CA GLU A 175 32.96 -40.61 -15.09
C GLU A 175 31.95 -41.20 -14.11
N ILE A 176 30.80 -41.69 -14.61
CA ILE A 176 29.82 -42.41 -13.79
C ILE A 176 30.36 -43.82 -13.55
N ASP A 177 30.84 -44.08 -12.33
CA ASP A 177 31.20 -45.44 -11.89
C ASP A 177 29.95 -46.33 -11.94
N PRO A 178 29.95 -47.41 -12.76
CA PRO A 178 28.80 -48.31 -12.87
C PRO A 178 28.52 -49.11 -11.59
N ASN A 179 29.32 -48.95 -10.53
CA ASN A 179 29.10 -49.54 -9.21
C ASN A 179 28.76 -48.50 -8.11
N LEU A 180 28.41 -47.26 -8.47
CA LEU A 180 27.93 -46.29 -7.47
C LEU A 180 26.65 -46.81 -6.80
N ASP A 181 26.75 -46.95 -5.48
CA ASP A 181 25.70 -47.32 -4.55
C ASP A 181 24.50 -46.40 -4.69
N ASP A 182 23.31 -46.99 -4.68
CA ASP A 182 22.01 -46.39 -4.98
C ASP A 182 21.48 -45.57 -3.79
N SER A 183 22.36 -44.76 -3.18
CA SER A 183 21.94 -43.77 -2.20
C SER A 183 21.29 -42.61 -2.95
N PHE A 184 20.00 -42.78 -3.24
CA PHE A 184 19.07 -41.78 -3.73
C PHE A 184 19.37 -40.41 -3.12
N ASP A 185 20.06 -39.54 -3.89
CA ASP A 185 20.50 -38.24 -3.42
C ASP A 185 19.31 -37.27 -3.48
N GLU A 186 18.52 -37.30 -2.41
CA GLU A 186 17.30 -36.51 -2.20
C GLU A 186 17.53 -34.99 -2.39
N PHE A 187 18.79 -34.54 -2.29
CA PHE A 187 19.19 -33.15 -2.57
C PHE A 187 19.18 -32.81 -4.06
N ALA A 188 19.58 -33.72 -4.94
CA ALA A 188 19.65 -33.48 -6.38
C ALA A 188 18.24 -33.34 -7.01
N GLU A 189 17.28 -34.15 -6.58
CA GLU A 189 15.88 -34.01 -6.99
C GLU A 189 15.25 -32.71 -6.47
N PHE A 190 15.60 -32.28 -5.24
CA PHE A 190 15.10 -31.04 -4.68
C PHE A 190 15.59 -29.81 -5.47
N ASP A 191 16.85 -29.79 -5.88
CA ASP A 191 17.43 -28.71 -6.68
C ASP A 191 16.86 -28.68 -8.10
N GLN A 192 16.61 -29.86 -8.69
CA GLN A 192 15.95 -29.97 -9.99
C GLN A 192 14.50 -29.45 -9.92
N LEU A 193 13.76 -29.83 -8.88
CA LEU A 193 12.40 -29.34 -8.63
C LEU A 193 12.38 -27.82 -8.37
N ALA A 194 13.33 -27.30 -7.60
CA ALA A 194 13.46 -25.86 -7.36
C ALA A 194 13.76 -25.09 -8.66
N THR A 195 14.55 -25.67 -9.55
CA THR A 195 14.89 -25.10 -10.86
C THR A 195 13.69 -25.13 -11.81
N GLU A 196 12.97 -26.25 -11.87
CA GLU A 196 11.72 -26.36 -12.62
C GLU A 196 10.64 -25.45 -12.07
N PHE A 197 10.53 -25.29 -10.75
CA PHE A 197 9.58 -24.39 -10.11
C PHE A 197 9.91 -22.92 -10.41
N LYS A 198 11.18 -22.51 -10.38
CA LYS A 198 11.63 -21.17 -10.80
C LYS A 198 11.37 -20.89 -12.28
N ARG A 199 11.51 -21.91 -13.13
CA ARG A 199 11.26 -21.82 -14.59
C ARG A 199 9.76 -21.81 -14.91
N ALA A 200 8.96 -22.59 -14.18
CA ALA A 200 7.52 -22.70 -14.36
C ALA A 200 6.77 -21.49 -13.76
N PHE A 201 7.32 -20.87 -12.70
CA PHE A 201 6.70 -19.74 -12.01
C PHE A 201 7.67 -18.56 -11.92
N PRO A 202 7.50 -17.51 -12.75
CA PRO A 202 8.35 -16.34 -12.67
C PRO A 202 8.20 -15.69 -11.29
N LYS A 203 9.32 -15.25 -10.73
CA LYS A 203 9.34 -14.56 -9.43
C LYS A 203 8.55 -13.25 -9.47
N LEU A 204 8.27 -12.67 -10.64
CA LEU A 204 7.35 -11.55 -10.82
C LEU A 204 6.03 -12.03 -11.42
N LEU A 205 4.92 -11.75 -10.73
CA LEU A 205 3.56 -12.01 -11.21
C LEU A 205 2.82 -10.71 -11.50
N ASP A 206 2.09 -10.72 -12.60
CA ASP A 206 1.21 -9.62 -13.00
C ASP A 206 0.03 -9.47 -12.03
N CYS A 207 -0.43 -8.23 -11.87
CA CYS A 207 -1.67 -7.95 -11.16
C CYS A 207 -2.86 -8.49 -11.96
N VAL A 208 -3.64 -9.41 -11.35
CA VAL A 208 -4.80 -10.04 -11.99
C VAL A 208 -5.85 -9.00 -12.39
N ALA A 209 -6.12 -8.02 -11.53
CA ALA A 209 -7.08 -6.96 -11.83
C ALA A 209 -6.67 -6.17 -13.07
N HIS A 210 -5.39 -5.80 -13.16
CA HIS A 210 -4.85 -5.12 -14.34
C HIS A 210 -4.89 -6.00 -15.59
N SER A 211 -4.49 -7.27 -15.45
CA SER A 211 -4.48 -8.26 -16.53
C SER A 211 -5.87 -8.52 -17.10
N LEU A 212 -6.92 -8.49 -16.27
CA LEU A 212 -8.32 -8.59 -16.71
C LEU A 212 -8.84 -7.28 -17.29
N GLN A 213 -8.42 -6.14 -16.75
CA GLN A 213 -8.85 -4.82 -17.23
C GLN A 213 -8.37 -4.54 -18.66
N LEU A 214 -7.17 -4.97 -19.03
CA LEU A 214 -6.59 -4.77 -20.36
C LEU A 214 -7.43 -5.35 -21.51
N PRO A 215 -7.79 -6.65 -21.54
CA PRO A 215 -8.63 -7.22 -22.59
C PRO A 215 -10.05 -6.66 -22.56
N LEU A 216 -10.63 -6.42 -21.38
CA LEU A 216 -11.96 -5.79 -21.27
C LEU A 216 -11.98 -4.40 -21.91
N ARG A 217 -10.94 -3.59 -21.65
CA ARG A 217 -10.81 -2.27 -22.27
C ARG A 217 -10.69 -2.36 -23.79
N LYS A 218 -9.91 -3.33 -24.31
CA LYS A 218 -9.81 -3.57 -25.75
C LYS A 218 -11.15 -3.99 -26.38
N ILE A 219 -11.93 -4.83 -25.69
CA ILE A 219 -13.27 -5.23 -26.15
C ILE A 219 -14.18 -4.00 -26.25
N ILE A 220 -14.22 -3.19 -25.19
CA ILE A 220 -15.02 -1.97 -25.15
C ILE A 220 -14.58 -0.95 -26.22
N ASP A 221 -13.27 -0.82 -26.46
CA ASP A 221 -12.73 0.14 -27.43
C ASP A 221 -12.92 -0.33 -28.89
N ASN A 222 -12.98 -1.64 -29.15
CA ASN A 222 -13.12 -2.21 -30.50
C ASN A 222 -14.57 -2.50 -30.91
N ASP A 223 -15.50 -2.56 -29.95
CA ASP A 223 -16.93 -2.69 -30.21
C ASP A 223 -17.55 -1.29 -30.34
N ALA A 224 -18.10 -0.99 -31.52
CA ALA A 224 -18.60 0.35 -31.85
C ALA A 224 -19.77 0.79 -30.94
N ASP A 225 -20.64 -0.15 -30.57
CA ASP A 225 -21.81 0.14 -29.73
C ASP A 225 -21.37 0.40 -28.28
N LEU A 226 -20.47 -0.43 -27.74
CA LEU A 226 -19.91 -0.23 -26.41
C LEU A 226 -19.05 1.04 -26.32
N ALA A 227 -18.30 1.37 -27.38
CA ALA A 227 -17.53 2.60 -27.46
C ALA A 227 -18.45 3.83 -27.47
N ALA A 228 -19.57 3.78 -28.20
CA ALA A 228 -20.56 4.85 -28.23
C ALA A 228 -21.22 5.05 -26.85
N VAL A 229 -21.69 3.97 -26.21
CA VAL A 229 -22.24 4.02 -24.85
C VAL A 229 -21.23 4.61 -23.87
N ARG A 230 -19.96 4.18 -23.96
CA ARG A 230 -18.89 4.75 -23.13
C ARG A 230 -18.75 6.25 -23.37
N GLN A 231 -18.69 6.71 -24.61
CA GLN A 231 -18.58 8.15 -24.91
C GLN A 231 -19.74 8.96 -24.31
N GLU A 232 -20.98 8.47 -24.42
CA GLU A 232 -22.14 9.14 -23.84
C GLU A 232 -22.08 9.21 -22.31
N VAL A 233 -21.72 8.10 -21.66
CA VAL A 233 -21.53 8.04 -20.21
C VAL A 233 -20.43 9.02 -19.76
N PHE A 234 -19.29 9.06 -20.46
CA PHE A 234 -18.22 10.00 -20.14
C PHE A 234 -18.64 11.45 -20.39
N ALA A 235 -19.41 11.74 -21.44
CA ALA A 235 -19.96 13.07 -21.69
C ALA A 235 -20.93 13.50 -20.57
N LEU A 236 -21.75 12.58 -20.07
CA LEU A 236 -22.64 12.81 -18.93
C LEU A 236 -21.84 13.07 -17.65
N LEU A 237 -20.87 12.21 -17.31
CA LEU A 237 -19.99 12.36 -16.16
C LEU A 237 -19.24 13.70 -16.18
N ASN A 238 -18.73 14.12 -17.34
CA ASN A 238 -18.07 15.40 -17.51
C ASN A 238 -19.00 16.60 -17.28
N LYS A 239 -20.29 16.49 -17.63
CA LYS A 239 -21.28 17.53 -17.33
C LYS A 239 -21.52 17.65 -15.83
N PHE A 240 -21.54 16.54 -15.10
CA PHE A 240 -21.67 16.54 -13.63
C PHE A 240 -20.40 17.07 -12.95
N SER A 241 -19.22 16.61 -13.35
CA SER A 241 -17.94 17.08 -12.82
C SER A 241 -17.76 18.59 -12.98
N LYS A 242 -18.14 19.16 -14.15
CA LYS A 242 -18.11 20.61 -14.38
C LYS A 242 -19.10 21.39 -13.52
N ARG A 243 -20.26 20.82 -13.21
CA ARG A 243 -21.26 21.44 -12.32
C ARG A 243 -20.79 21.45 -10.88
N GLU A 244 -20.14 20.38 -10.40
CA GLU A 244 -19.54 20.34 -9.06
C GLU A 244 -18.33 21.27 -8.93
N SER A 245 -17.46 21.35 -9.94
CA SER A 245 -16.34 22.30 -9.92
C SER A 245 -16.80 23.76 -9.95
N ASN A 246 -17.89 24.07 -10.66
CA ASN A 246 -18.49 25.41 -10.66
C ASN A 246 -19.19 25.72 -9.33
N ALA A 247 -19.89 24.75 -8.73
CA ALA A 247 -20.50 24.90 -7.40
C ALA A 247 -19.45 25.06 -6.30
N PHE A 248 -18.31 24.38 -6.40
CA PHE A 248 -17.18 24.52 -5.48
C PHE A 248 -16.44 25.84 -5.67
N SER A 249 -16.20 26.28 -6.92
CA SER A 249 -15.58 27.59 -7.21
C SER A 249 -16.47 28.77 -6.80
N SER A 250 -17.80 28.59 -6.72
CA SER A 250 -18.72 29.62 -6.22
C SER A 250 -18.75 29.74 -4.69
N ARG A 251 -18.20 28.76 -3.95
CA ARG A 251 -17.94 28.91 -2.51
C ARG A 251 -16.60 29.59 -2.30
N LYS A 252 -16.56 30.92 -2.52
CA LYS A 252 -15.49 31.72 -1.92
C LYS A 252 -15.58 31.56 -0.41
N VAL A 253 -14.52 31.02 0.19
CA VAL A 253 -14.26 31.15 1.62
C VAL A 253 -14.24 32.65 1.94
N PRO A 254 -15.07 33.16 2.87
CA PRO A 254 -14.97 34.55 3.29
C PRO A 254 -13.59 34.76 3.91
N SER A 255 -12.81 35.67 3.33
CA SER A 255 -11.64 36.21 4.01
C SER A 255 -12.15 37.09 5.15
N GLU A 256 -12.07 36.60 6.39
CA GLU A 256 -12.29 37.44 7.56
C GLU A 256 -11.15 38.46 7.69
N ALA A 257 -11.42 39.67 7.19
CA ALA A 257 -10.82 40.90 7.68
C ALA A 257 -11.84 42.03 7.54
N GLY A 258 -12.60 42.26 8.62
CA GLY A 258 -13.12 43.58 8.99
C GLY A 258 -14.34 44.16 8.24
N SER A 259 -15.38 44.41 9.05
CA SER A 259 -16.43 45.44 8.91
C SER A 259 -17.74 45.10 8.17
N THR A 260 -18.78 44.99 9.01
CA THR A 260 -20.14 45.55 8.86
C THR A 260 -20.92 45.32 7.55
N GLY A 261 -22.01 44.57 7.66
CA GLY A 261 -23.10 44.58 6.67
C GLY A 261 -23.92 43.30 6.71
N THR A 262 -25.11 43.39 7.27
CA THR A 262 -26.18 42.37 7.26
C THR A 262 -26.50 41.85 5.86
N ASP A 263 -26.73 40.55 5.72
CA ASP A 263 -27.97 40.07 5.11
C ASP A 263 -28.25 38.60 5.45
N THR A 264 -29.43 38.42 6.01
CA THR A 264 -30.06 37.22 6.55
C THR A 264 -30.59 36.31 5.46
N MET A 265 -30.41 35.00 5.62
CA MET A 265 -31.50 34.05 5.35
C MET A 265 -31.37 32.87 6.32
N GLU A 266 -32.05 33.03 7.46
CA GLU A 266 -32.45 31.95 8.35
C GLU A 266 -33.28 30.92 7.58
N GLN A 267 -32.87 29.65 7.64
CA GLN A 267 -33.83 28.55 7.67
C GLN A 267 -33.66 27.82 8.99
N SER A 268 -34.73 27.90 9.76
CA SER A 268 -34.92 27.50 11.14
C SER A 268 -34.80 25.99 11.30
N LEU A 269 -33.95 25.54 12.22
CA LEU A 269 -34.05 24.22 12.87
C LEU A 269 -34.25 24.48 14.38
N PRO A 270 -35.27 23.89 15.02
CA PRO A 270 -35.60 24.21 16.40
C PRO A 270 -34.54 23.69 17.38
N ASP A 271 -34.14 24.58 18.27
CA ASP A 271 -33.18 24.40 19.35
C ASP A 271 -33.76 23.49 20.44
N LEU A 272 -33.30 22.24 20.51
CA LEU A 272 -33.61 21.29 21.59
C LEU A 272 -32.53 21.36 22.67
N ARG A 273 -32.38 22.54 23.29
CA ARG A 273 -31.79 22.65 24.63
C ARG A 273 -32.58 23.65 25.46
N SER A 274 -33.34 23.13 26.43
CA SER A 274 -33.86 23.93 27.54
C SER A 274 -32.90 23.82 28.74
N PRO A 275 -32.88 24.82 29.64
CA PRO A 275 -31.80 25.05 30.59
C PRO A 275 -31.99 24.28 31.89
N HIS A 276 -30.90 24.22 32.66
CA HIS A 276 -30.85 23.78 34.04
C HIS A 276 -32.04 24.25 34.89
N GLY A 277 -32.56 23.34 35.70
CA GLY A 277 -33.35 23.64 36.90
C GLY A 277 -32.85 22.78 38.05
N ASP A 278 -32.27 23.43 39.05
CA ASP A 278 -31.96 22.85 40.36
C ASP A 278 -33.24 22.34 41.05
N SER A 279 -33.15 21.15 41.65
CA SER A 279 -33.84 20.69 42.86
C SER A 279 -33.17 19.40 43.34
#